data_AF-A0A7J9TMX2-F1
#
_entry.id   AF-A0A7J9TMX2-F1
#
_cell.length_a   1.000
_cell.length_b   1.000
_cell.length_c   1.000
_cell.angle_alpha   90.00
_cell.angle_beta   90.00
_cell.angle_gamma   90.00
#
_symmetry.space_group_name_H-M   'P 1'
#
loop_
_entity.id
_entity.type
_entity.pdbx_description
1 polymer ?
#
loop_
_entity_poly.entity_id
_entity_poly.type
_entity_poly.pdbx_seq_one_letter_code
_entity_poly.pdbx_strand_id
1 'polypeptide(L)' 'MKLINMSKVQTGLVLVRKRANAKDKDAHKYRMLTLKSFDPKGWLNDGELDVFFSKDKLENKYLTNKGDVIIRLTIPYKEI' A
#
# COMPACT_ATOMS: atom_id res chain seq x y z
N MET A 1 -22.79 -5.46 15.18
CA MET A 1 -21.58 -6.24 14.89
C MET A 1 -20.56 -5.31 14.23
N LYS A 2 -19.36 -5.14 14.79
CA LYS A 2 -18.35 -4.19 14.26
C LYS A 2 -17.29 -4.94 13.45
N LEU A 3 -16.85 -4.40 12.31
CA LEU A 3 -15.84 -5.02 11.45
C LEU A 3 -14.54 -5.32 12.20
N ILE A 4 -14.14 -4.44 13.13
CA ILE A 4 -12.96 -4.62 13.97
C ILE A 4 -13.01 -5.86 14.86
N ASN A 5 -14.19 -6.38 15.16
CA ASN A 5 -14.34 -7.60 15.97
C ASN A 5 -14.12 -8.88 15.15
N MET A 6 -14.01 -8.77 13.82
CA MET A 6 -13.94 -9.91 12.89
C MET A 6 -12.78 -9.79 11.89
N SER A 7 -11.96 -8.75 12.01
CA SER A 7 -10.89 -8.47 11.05
C SER A 7 -9.70 -7.81 11.73
N LYS A 8 -8.53 -8.00 11.13
CA LYS A 8 -7.31 -7.26 11.50
C LYS A 8 -7.28 -5.98 10.69
N VAL A 9 -7.77 -4.88 11.26
CA VAL A 9 -7.72 -3.57 10.62
C VAL A 9 -6.31 -3.01 10.77
N GLN A 10 -5.70 -2.61 9.66
CA GLN A 10 -4.38 -1.97 9.62
C GLN A 10 -4.48 -0.69 8.79
N THR A 11 -3.70 0.33 9.17
CA THR A 11 -3.55 1.54 8.39
C THR A 11 -2.32 1.45 7.49
N GLY A 12 -2.30 2.25 6.42
CA GLY A 12 -1.17 2.31 5.51
C GLY A 12 0.12 2.77 6.19
N LEU A 13 1.25 2.41 5.58
CA LEU A 13 2.58 2.80 6.03
C LEU A 13 2.94 4.21 5.54
N VAL A 14 3.49 5.04 6.44
CA VAL A 14 4.08 6.34 6.05
C VAL A 14 5.43 6.11 5.37
N LEU A 15 5.42 6.08 4.03
CA LEU A 15 6.54 5.65 3.21
C LEU A 15 7.81 6.48 3.37
N VAL A 16 7.70 7.80 3.55
CA VAL A 16 8.85 8.72 3.65
C VAL A 16 9.83 8.28 4.74
N ARG A 17 9.33 7.75 5.86
CA ARG A 17 10.16 7.31 6.99
C ARG A 17 10.93 6.03 6.72
N LYS A 18 10.48 5.25 5.74
CA LYS A 18 11.05 3.96 5.36
C LYS A 18 11.81 4.01 4.05
N ARG A 19 11.70 5.09 3.27
CA ARG A 19 12.31 5.20 1.94
C ARG A 19 13.84 5.08 2.00
N ALA A 20 14.40 4.31 1.08
CA ALA A 20 15.82 4.25 0.73
C ALA A 20 16.05 4.78 -0.69
N ASN A 21 17.31 5.05 -1.03
CA ASN A 21 17.69 5.24 -2.42
C ASN A 21 17.73 3.87 -3.14
N ALA A 22 17.37 3.84 -4.41
CA ALA A 22 17.45 2.63 -5.22
C ALA A 22 18.89 2.10 -5.37
N LYS A 23 19.90 2.95 -5.15
CA LYS A 23 21.32 2.60 -5.21
C LYS A 23 21.90 2.13 -3.88
N ASP A 24 21.15 2.20 -2.78
CA ASP A 24 21.64 1.75 -1.48
C ASP A 24 21.81 0.23 -1.49
N LYS A 25 22.96 -0.26 -1.01
CA LYS A 25 23.29 -1.70 -1.05
C LYS A 25 22.30 -2.57 -0.28
N ASP A 26 21.70 -2.01 0.78
CA ASP A 26 20.76 -2.70 1.67
C ASP A 26 19.30 -2.29 1.41
N ALA A 27 19.01 -1.69 0.26
CA ALA A 27 17.63 -1.34 -0.09
C ALA A 27 16.77 -2.57 -0.36
N HIS A 28 15.65 -2.65 0.34
CA HIS A 28 14.63 -3.68 0.13
C HIS A 28 13.58 -3.22 -0.87
N LYS A 29 13.43 -3.95 -1.98
CA LYS A 29 12.49 -3.61 -3.05
C LYS A 29 11.10 -4.23 -2.81
N TYR A 30 10.07 -3.42 -2.96
CA TYR A 30 8.66 -3.81 -2.84
C TYR A 30 7.84 -3.30 -4.02
N ARG A 31 6.77 -4.04 -4.37
CA ARG A 31 5.67 -3.52 -5.20
C ARG A 31 4.77 -2.67 -4.31
N MET A 32 4.42 -1.47 -4.76
CA MET A 32 3.71 -0.48 -3.98
C MET A 32 2.32 -0.25 -4.55
N LEU A 33 1.31 -0.46 -3.71
CA LEU A 33 -0.08 -0.12 -3.98
C LEU A 33 -0.29 1.37 -3.79
N THR A 34 -0.87 2.02 -4.79
CA THR A 34 -1.30 3.43 -4.72
C THR A 34 -2.68 3.56 -5.36
N LEU A 35 -3.28 4.76 -5.34
CA LEU A 35 -4.59 4.96 -5.97
C LEU A 35 -4.58 4.70 -7.48
N LYS A 36 -3.47 4.95 -8.19
CA LYS A 36 -3.36 4.66 -9.63
C LYS A 36 -3.32 3.16 -9.94
N SER A 37 -3.02 2.34 -8.94
CA SER A 37 -2.97 0.89 -9.09
C SER A 37 -4.37 0.28 -9.23
N PHE A 38 -5.43 1.06 -9.01
CA PHE A 38 -6.82 0.59 -9.14
C PHE A 38 -7.52 1.31 -10.29
N ASP A 39 -8.29 0.55 -11.06
CA ASP A 39 -9.18 1.12 -12.07
C ASP A 39 -10.41 1.80 -11.41
N PRO A 40 -11.24 2.55 -12.17
CA PRO A 40 -12.45 3.17 -11.63
C PRO A 40 -13.48 2.19 -11.03
N LYS A 41 -13.40 0.90 -11.36
CA LYS A 41 -14.25 -0.16 -10.80
C LYS A 41 -13.65 -0.80 -9.53
N GLY A 42 -12.44 -0.40 -9.15
CA GLY A 42 -11.73 -0.90 -7.97
C GLY A 42 -10.92 -2.17 -8.22
N TRP A 43 -10.73 -2.58 -9.48
CA TRP A 43 -9.86 -3.72 -9.81
C TRP A 43 -8.39 -3.32 -9.74
N LEU A 44 -7.60 -4.16 -9.07
CA LEU A 44 -6.15 -4.01 -9.03
C LEU A 44 -5.55 -4.26 -10.41
N ASN A 45 -4.83 -3.28 -10.93
CA ASN A 45 -3.97 -3.44 -12.09
C ASN A 45 -2.52 -3.60 -11.64
N ASP A 46 -2.04 -4.84 -11.72
CA ASP A 46 -0.69 -5.24 -11.34
C ASP A 46 0.42 -4.52 -12.12
N GLY A 47 0.12 -4.03 -13.34
CA GLY A 47 1.03 -3.25 -14.18
C GLY A 47 1.20 -1.80 -13.72
N GLU A 48 0.27 -1.29 -12.91
CA GLU A 48 0.28 0.08 -12.36
C GLU A 48 0.84 0.12 -10.92
N LEU A 49 1.44 -0.97 -10.46
CA LEU A 49 2.13 -1.01 -9.18
C LEU A 49 3.49 -0.33 -9.30
N ASP A 50 3.72 0.63 -8.42
CA ASP A 50 5.01 1.30 -8.32
C ASP A 50 6.07 0.42 -7.68
N VAL A 51 7.33 0.82 -7.84
CA VAL A 51 8.45 0.26 -7.09
C VAL A 51 8.76 1.16 -5.90
N PHE A 52 8.83 0.57 -4.71
CA PHE A 52 9.28 1.23 -3.50
C PHE A 52 10.54 0.56 -2.95
N PHE A 53 11.54 1.39 -2.60
CA PHE A 53 12.76 0.94 -1.94
C PHE A 53 12.70 1.36 -0.47
N SER A 54 12.83 0.39 0.42
CA SER A 54 12.83 0.57 1.86
C SER A 54 14.22 0.38 2.45
N LYS A 55 14.59 1.18 3.44
CA LYS A 55 15.86 1.07 4.16
C LYS A 55 15.92 -0.13 5.11
N ASP A 56 14.75 -0.65 5.50
CA ASP A 56 14.60 -1.83 6.35
C ASP A 56 13.58 -2.79 5.75
N LYS A 57 13.62 -4.07 6.13
CA LYS A 57 12.55 -5.03 5.83
C LYS A 57 11.23 -4.55 6.45
N LEU A 58 10.18 -4.47 5.64
CA LEU A 58 8.85 -4.10 6.11
C LEU A 58 8.22 -5.23 6.95
N GLU A 59 7.53 -4.85 8.02
CA GLU A 59 6.74 -5.78 8.83
C GLU A 59 5.58 -6.36 8.01
N ASN A 60 5.20 -7.61 8.30
CA ASN A 60 4.18 -8.32 7.53
C ASN A 60 2.81 -7.61 7.53
N LYS A 61 2.49 -6.84 8.58
CA LYS A 61 1.25 -6.06 8.67
C LYS A 61 1.11 -4.98 7.59
N TYR A 62 2.21 -4.60 6.93
CA TYR A 62 2.23 -3.64 5.83
C TYR A 62 2.24 -4.30 4.44
N LEU A 63 2.28 -5.63 4.38
CA LEU A 63 2.27 -6.39 3.14
C LEU A 63 0.85 -6.92 2.90
N THR A 64 0.29 -6.56 1.75
CA THR A 64 -1.00 -7.07 1.30
C THR A 64 -0.85 -8.48 0.73
N ASN A 65 -1.76 -9.36 1.13
CA ASN A 65 -1.83 -10.74 0.68
C ASN A 65 -3.15 -11.00 -0.05
N LYS A 66 -3.20 -12.11 -0.79
CA LYS A 66 -4.45 -12.55 -1.43
C LYS A 66 -5.52 -12.77 -0.36
N GLY A 67 -6.68 -12.15 -0.55
CA GLY A 67 -7.81 -12.20 0.39
C GLY A 67 -7.91 -10.99 1.31
N ASP A 68 -6.87 -10.14 1.37
CA ASP A 68 -6.97 -8.86 2.06
C ASP A 68 -7.92 -7.90 1.32
N VAL A 69 -8.66 -7.11 2.07
CA VAL A 69 -9.59 -6.10 1.54
C VAL A 69 -8.97 -4.71 1.73
N ILE A 70 -8.76 -4.01 0.63
CA ILE A 70 -8.27 -2.62 0.64
C ILE A 70 -9.47 -1.68 0.61
N ILE A 71 -9.55 -0.76 1.57
CA ILE A 71 -10.63 0.21 1.68
C ILE A 71 -10.05 1.61 1.57
N ARG A 72 -10.62 2.39 0.66
CA ARG A 72 -10.34 3.81 0.53
C ARG A 72 -11.25 4.60 1.47
N LEU A 73 -10.67 5.36 2.39
CA LEU A 73 -11.45 6.11 3.40
C LEU A 73 -12.06 7.41 2.87
N THR A 74 -11.47 7.99 1.81
CA THR A 74 -11.91 9.28 1.26
C THR A 74 -11.84 9.28 -0.26
N ILE A 75 -12.89 9.75 -0.94
CA ILE A 75 -12.88 10.07 -2.37
C ILE A 75 -11.95 11.28 -2.57
N PRO A 76 -11.18 11.38 -3.68
CA PRO A 76 -10.29 12.52 -3.83
C PRO A 76 -11.20 13.73 -3.99
N TYR A 77 -10.99 14.75 -3.15
CA TYR A 77 -11.67 16.02 -3.30
C TYR A 77 -11.23 16.57 -4.65
N LYS A 78 -12.09 16.48 -5.67
CA LYS A 78 -11.89 17.26 -6.88
C LYS A 78 -12.34 18.66 -6.49
N GLU A 79 -11.41 19.60 -6.34
CA GLU A 79 -11.75 21.01 -6.47
C GLU A 79 -12.40 21.17 -7.85
N ILE A 80 -13.63 21.67 -7.84
CA ILE A 80 -14.44 21.98 -9.02
C ILE A 80 -13.93 23.30 -9.60
#